data_AF-A0A0H3B851-F1
#
_entry.id   AF-A0A0H3B851-F1
#
_cell.length_a   1.000
_cell.length_b   1.000
_cell.length_c   1.000
_cell.angle_alpha   90.00
_cell.angle_beta   90.00
_cell.angle_gamma   90.00
#
_symmetry.space_group_name_H-M   'P 1'
#
loop_
_entity.id
_entity.type
_entity.pdbx_description
1 polymer ?
#
loop_
_entity_poly.entity_id
_entity_poly.type
_entity_poly.pdbx_seq_one_letter_code
_entity_poly.pdbx_strand_id
1 'polypeptide(L)' 'MAVATIQVETDKRTPYPLCVVGFDLLALELMLCQFGQRVSVTGSTGFHGGYQIKAAAIQHLV' A
#
# COMPACT_ATOMS: atom_id res chain seq x y z
N MET A 1 -9.79 9.73 2.66
CA MET A 1 -8.99 8.85 1.79
C MET A 1 -7.55 9.29 1.87
N ALA A 2 -6.62 8.36 2.09
CA ALA A 2 -5.18 8.59 1.97
C ALA A 2 -4.62 7.69 0.87
N VAL A 3 -3.59 8.18 0.18
CA VAL A 3 -2.87 7.39 -0.83
C VAL A 3 -1.39 7.45 -0.51
N ALA A 4 -0.75 6.28 -0.44
CA ALA A 4 0.69 6.17 -0.34
C ALA A 4 1.23 5.27 -1.46
N THR A 5 2.42 5.58 -1.95
CA THR A 5 3.11 4.72 -2.91
C THR A 5 4.09 3.83 -2.16
N ILE A 6 3.97 2.52 -2.35
CA ILE A 6 4.92 1.53 -1.82
C ILE A 6 5.75 0.94 -2.96
N GLN A 7 6.97 0.52 -2.66
CA GLN A 7 7.73 -0.34 -3.55
C GLN A 7 7.36 -1.80 -3.24
N VAL A 8 6.70 -2.46 -4.18
CA VAL A 8 6.32 -3.86 -4.02
C VAL A 8 7.48 -4.75 -4.48
N GLU A 9 7.85 -5.69 -3.64
CA GLU A 9 8.82 -6.74 -3.94
C GLU A 9 8.11 -8.08 -4.00
N THR A 10 8.28 -8.81 -5.10
CA THR A 10 7.72 -10.15 -5.32
C THR A 10 8.71 -10.96 -6.16
N ASP A 11 8.70 -12.26 -5.93
CA ASP A 11 9.34 -13.28 -6.77
C ASP A 11 8.88 -13.27 -8.24
N LYS A 12 7.70 -12.72 -8.54
CA LYS A 12 7.08 -12.80 -9.87
C LYS A 12 7.60 -11.75 -10.85
N ARG A 13 8.15 -10.62 -10.38
CA ARG A 13 8.62 -9.53 -11.25
C ARG A 13 9.55 -8.55 -10.52
N THR A 14 10.25 -7.74 -11.31
CA THR A 14 11.08 -6.61 -10.83
C THR A 14 10.31 -5.69 -9.89
N PRO A 15 10.93 -5.17 -8.82
CA PRO A 15 10.28 -4.23 -7.90
C PRO A 15 9.62 -3.05 -8.62
N TYR A 16 8.43 -2.68 -8.16
CA TYR A 16 7.61 -1.67 -8.84
C TYR A 16 6.81 -0.83 -7.85
N PRO A 17 6.50 0.44 -8.20
CA PRO A 17 5.64 1.27 -7.38
C PRO A 17 4.17 0.80 -7.49
N LEU A 18 3.49 0.72 -6.35
CA LEU A 18 2.05 0.45 -6.26
C LEU A 18 1.39 1.48 -5.35
N CYS A 19 0.26 2.02 -5.78
CA CYS A 19 -0.54 2.91 -4.94
C CYS A 19 -1.39 2.10 -3.95
N VAL A 20 -1.27 2.39 -2.67
CA VAL A 20 -2.14 1.88 -1.61
C VAL A 20 -3.14 2.96 -1.26
N VAL A 21 -4.43 2.63 -1.35
CA VAL A 21 -5.53 3.53 -1.04
C VAL A 21 -6.22 3.06 0.23
N GLY A 22 -6.23 3.92 1.26
CA GLY A 22 -6.92 3.65 2.52
C GLY A 22 -8.10 4.58 2.75
N PHE A 23 -9.11 4.04 3.43
CA PHE A 23 -10.32 4.75 3.86
C PHE A 23 -10.43 4.67 5.39
N ASP A 24 -11.13 5.62 5.98
CA ASP A 24 -11.41 5.69 7.42
C ASP A 24 -10.15 5.48 8.28
N LEU A 25 -10.15 4.47 9.15
CA LEU A 25 -9.01 4.15 10.03
C LEU A 25 -7.74 3.77 9.24
N LEU A 26 -7.88 3.04 8.14
CA LEU A 26 -6.74 2.65 7.30
C LEU A 26 -6.10 3.85 6.60
N ALA A 27 -6.88 4.93 6.39
CA ALA A 27 -6.32 6.18 5.88
C ALA A 27 -5.38 6.82 6.92
N LEU A 28 -5.74 6.77 8.20
CA LEU A 28 -4.89 7.26 9.29
C LEU A 28 -3.63 6.40 9.44
N GLU A 29 -3.75 5.07 9.39
CA GLU A 29 -2.59 4.15 9.42
C GLU A 29 -1.61 4.41 8.27
N LEU A 30 -2.11 4.62 7.04
CA LEU A 30 -1.28 5.01 5.91
C LEU A 30 -0.53 6.32 6.15
N MET A 31 -1.17 7.32 6.75
CA MET A 31 -0.54 8.61 7.04
C MET A 31 0.57 8.51 8.10
N LEU A 32 0.58 7.46 8.92
CA LEU A 32 1.61 7.21 9.93
C LEU A 32 2.82 6.46 9.36
N CYS A 33 2.71 5.86 8.18
CA CYS A 33 3.80 5.15 7.53
C CYS A 33 4.93 6.12 7.16
N GLN A 34 6.17 5.76 7.51
CA GLN A 34 7.35 6.57 7.19
C GLN A 34 8.06 6.04 5.95
N PHE A 35 8.79 6.92 5.26
CA PHE A 35 9.63 6.52 4.14
C PHE A 35 10.66 5.47 4.56
N GLY A 36 10.80 4.40 3.78
CA GLY A 36 11.70 3.28 4.08
C GLY A 36 11.12 2.24 5.05
N GLN A 37 9.95 2.48 5.64
CA GLN A 37 9.28 1.49 6.49
C GLN A 37 8.77 0.32 5.66
N ARG A 38 8.98 -0.91 6.16
CA ARG A 38 8.41 -2.12 5.55
C ARG A 38 6.99 -2.33 6.06
N VAL A 39 6.06 -2.52 5.13
CA VAL A 39 4.67 -2.82 5.43
C VAL A 39 4.17 -3.99 4.59
N SER A 40 3.24 -4.75 5.13
CA SER A 40 2.43 -5.72 4.39
C SER A 40 1.01 -5.18 4.26
N VAL A 41 0.48 -5.18 3.04
CA VAL A 41 -0.85 -4.64 2.74
C VAL A 41 -1.71 -5.75 2.14
N THR A 42 -2.86 -6.00 2.75
CA THR A 42 -3.89 -6.90 2.21
C THR A 42 -5.08 -6.08 1.76
N GLY A 43 -5.68 -6.45 0.63
CA GLY A 43 -6.77 -5.66 0.06
C GLY A 43 -7.20 -6.14 -1.33
N SER A 44 -7.99 -5.31 -2.01
CA SER A 44 -8.44 -5.57 -3.37
C SER A 44 -7.65 -4.75 -4.38
N THR A 45 -7.10 -5.41 -5.40
CA THR A 45 -6.36 -4.75 -6.47
C THR A 45 -7.31 -4.18 -7.52
N GLY A 46 -6.96 -3.05 -8.12
CA GLY A 46 -7.70 -2.46 -9.23
C GLY A 46 -6.82 -1.57 -10.10
N PHE A 47 -7.39 -1.09 -11.21
CA PHE A 47 -6.72 -0.18 -12.13
C PHE A 47 -7.55 1.09 -12.30
N HIS A 48 -7.02 2.24 -11.89
CA HIS A 48 -7.64 3.55 -12.09
C HIS A 48 -6.56 4.59 -12.40
N GLY A 49 -6.15 4.66 -13.67
CA GLY A 49 -4.99 5.48 -14.08
C GLY A 49 -3.63 4.94 -13.58
N GLY A 50 -3.62 3.72 -13.04
CA GLY A 50 -2.46 3.04 -12.48
C GLY A 50 -2.88 1.82 -11.67
N TYR A 51 -1.94 0.90 -11.43
CA TYR A 51 -2.17 -0.24 -10.52
C TYR A 51 -2.26 0.27 -9.08
N GLN A 52 -3.31 -0.16 -8.39
CA GLN A 52 -3.52 0.20 -6.99
C GLN A 52 -4.13 -0.95 -6.20
N ILE A 53 -3.97 -0.90 -4.88
CA ILE A 53 -4.65 -1.77 -3.92
C ILE A 53 -5.46 -0.92 -2.95
N LYS A 54 -6.75 -1.24 -2.80
CA LYS A 54 -7.59 -0.69 -1.74
C LYS A 54 -7.36 -1.51 -0.49
N ALA A 55 -6.76 -0.90 0.53
CA ALA A 55 -6.38 -1.58 1.75
C ALA A 55 -7.61 -2.08 2.52
N ALA A 56 -7.53 -3.31 3.00
CA ALA A 56 -8.43 -3.91 3.99
C ALA A 56 -7.68 -4.14 5.33
N ALA A 57 -6.36 -4.31 5.28
CA ALA A 57 -5.49 -4.37 6.44
C ALA A 57 -4.08 -3.90 6.08
N ILE A 58 -3.40 -3.24 7.03
CA ILE A 58 -2.01 -2.80 6.92
C ILE A 58 -1.26 -3.35 8.15
N GLN A 59 -0.11 -3.97 7.92
CA GLN A 59 0.74 -4.50 8.97
C GLN A 59 2.13 -3.85 8.86
N HIS A 60 2.58 -3.26 9.96
CA HIS A 60 3.92 -2.69 10.07
C HIS A 60 4.91 -3.80 10.40
N LEU A 61 5.92 -3.97 9.55
CA LEU A 61 6.98 -4.95 9.76
C LEU A 61 8.14 -4.25 10.49
N VAL A 62 8.63 -4.86 11.57
CA VAL A 62 9.78 -4.38 12.36
C VAL A 62 11.09 -4.79 11.70
#